data_AF-A0A2E3EN58-F1
#
_entry.id   AF-A0A2E3EN58-F1
#
_cell.length_a   1.000
_cell.length_b   1.000
_cell.length_c   1.000
_cell.angle_alpha   90.00
_cell.angle_beta   90.00
_cell.angle_gamma   90.00
#
_symmetry.space_group_name_H-M   'P 1'
#
loop_
_entity.id
_entity.type
_entity.pdbx_description
1 polymer ?
#
loop_
_entity_poly.entity_id
_entity_poly.type
_entity_poly.pdbx_seq_one_letter_code
_entity_poly.pdbx_strand_id
1 'polypeptide(L)'
;MPASSLPAAAGLLSLFLAGPALAGSFVFGDSSVEQGNLYVLPGFDRTGSPYYAPDGFSRESNGPVWIEHLVPGIAPSAGAAAGSREVNFAFSGATSGDDNIAGPVTGTGFGAQIDAFAGRGLRGRPGDLFVVAIGTNDFIRDLGSRDLTETSAEVIGNIGAGLDRLADLGARRILVEDVPDFHLAPAFAGLVPPEDQERFNAIMHGVLDRHRTDQLAALRDQSARPGAPDIVTVRVSRLFDHVLAHAAALGFTNVTDGCYDEASGSLCSTDRAVQNTYLFFDGLHLTEAGQRLQADYYRALLGQLAGTAHALPQSMTSFARTAGDQIAARARDERFAAWADPAPAPGFSVSADGGAGTDDAGLAALGLGWSDGPGWTVRLDIARHDGRLADSPGSSDVGGWSVVASGERRLGRFRLGASLGTLTGRAKGFRTMPVALMRADHKADIDSRFAEISAGYVVTAGALTLQPAAWLRWSDSRIGAFTEHGRTGLEMAFDEVSTSGLLGGAGLNLRYVATGWLTPWASLAWEDRLSGFDGDIRGRLVDNSARDITRPLARPEGTGELRAGVDIGLGPNATLRLAAGATTDQDQSAYARVAWRF
;
A
#
# COMPACT_ATOMS: atom_id res chain seq x y z
N MET A 1 37.07 -17.87 19.05
CA MET A 1 36.13 -18.74 18.30
C MET A 1 34.84 -17.94 18.15
N PRO A 2 34.34 -17.75 16.92
CA PRO A 2 33.30 -16.76 16.65
C PRO A 2 31.94 -17.28 17.12
N ALA A 3 31.19 -16.41 17.79
CA ALA A 3 29.80 -16.61 18.11
C ALA A 3 28.99 -16.55 16.81
N SER A 4 28.32 -17.67 16.52
CA SER A 4 27.42 -17.87 15.41
C SER A 4 26.23 -16.91 15.50
N SER A 5 26.16 -15.98 14.55
CA SER A 5 24.96 -15.24 14.19
C SER A 5 23.93 -16.20 13.58
N LEU A 6 22.85 -16.45 14.32
CA LEU A 6 21.62 -17.04 13.79
C LEU A 6 20.89 -15.96 12.97
N PRO A 7 20.60 -16.15 11.68
CA PRO A 7 19.77 -15.23 10.94
C PRO A 7 18.31 -15.39 11.41
N ALA A 8 17.66 -14.26 11.66
CA ALA A 8 16.24 -14.13 11.88
C ALA A 8 15.48 -14.61 10.62
N ALA A 9 15.17 -15.90 10.59
CA ALA A 9 14.21 -16.50 9.68
C ALA A 9 12.87 -16.63 10.43
N ALA A 10 12.19 -15.51 10.63
CA ALA A 10 10.82 -15.48 11.11
C ALA A 10 10.19 -14.15 10.67
N GLY A 11 9.34 -14.17 9.65
CA GLY A 11 8.67 -12.96 9.16
C GLY A 11 8.23 -12.94 7.70
N LEU A 12 8.08 -14.10 7.04
CA LEU A 12 7.25 -14.21 5.83
C LEU A 12 6.20 -15.29 6.08
N LEU A 13 5.43 -15.11 7.16
CA LEU A 13 4.11 -15.72 7.18
C LEU A 13 3.29 -14.90 6.19
N SER A 14 3.11 -15.46 4.99
CA SER A 14 2.18 -14.95 4.01
C SER A 14 0.85 -14.69 4.72
N LEU A 15 0.51 -13.42 4.95
CA LEU A 15 -0.88 -13.05 5.04
C LEU A 15 -1.46 -13.36 3.66
N PHE A 16 -1.88 -14.61 3.47
CA PHE A 16 -3.11 -14.84 2.73
C PHE A 16 -4.18 -14.12 3.54
N LEU A 17 -4.30 -12.81 3.33
CA LEU A 17 -5.55 -12.13 3.54
C LEU A 17 -6.51 -12.93 2.68
N ALA A 18 -7.30 -13.80 3.32
CA ALA A 18 -8.51 -14.31 2.72
C ALA A 18 -9.29 -13.05 2.35
N GLY A 19 -9.20 -12.65 1.08
CA GLY A 19 -10.07 -11.64 0.53
C GLY A 19 -11.51 -12.05 0.87
N PRO A 20 -12.43 -11.09 1.03
CA PRO A 20 -13.83 -11.45 1.23
C PRO A 20 -14.20 -12.49 0.16
N ALA A 21 -14.73 -13.63 0.58
CA ALA A 21 -15.21 -14.64 -0.35
C ALA A 21 -16.18 -13.94 -1.31
N LEU A 22 -15.85 -13.94 -2.60
CA LEU A 22 -16.67 -13.28 -3.62
C LEU A 22 -18.06 -13.93 -3.58
N ALA A 23 -19.12 -13.12 -3.52
CA ALA A 23 -20.49 -13.65 -3.45
C ALA A 23 -20.95 -14.27 -4.79
N GLY A 24 -20.31 -13.85 -5.88
CA GLY A 24 -20.47 -14.32 -7.25
C GLY A 24 -19.46 -13.60 -8.14
N SER A 25 -19.08 -14.23 -9.26
CA SER A 25 -18.14 -13.72 -10.24
C SER A 25 -18.71 -13.93 -11.64
N PHE A 26 -18.91 -12.83 -12.37
CA PHE A 26 -19.47 -12.85 -13.72
C PHE A 26 -18.51 -12.14 -14.68
N VAL A 27 -18.08 -12.87 -15.70
CA VAL A 27 -17.00 -12.44 -16.59
C VAL A 27 -17.53 -12.36 -18.01
N PHE A 28 -17.19 -11.27 -18.69
CA PHE A 28 -17.60 -10.95 -20.05
C PHE A 28 -16.37 -10.50 -20.81
N GLY A 29 -16.24 -10.90 -22.06
CA GLY A 29 -15.07 -10.52 -22.82
C GLY A 29 -14.75 -11.39 -24.01
N ASP A 30 -13.47 -11.33 -24.38
CA ASP A 30 -12.89 -12.03 -25.52
C ASP A 30 -11.98 -13.20 -25.11
N SER A 31 -11.03 -13.54 -25.99
CA SER A 31 -10.05 -14.60 -25.82
C SER A 31 -9.14 -14.41 -24.60
N SER A 32 -8.93 -13.18 -24.13
CA SER A 32 -8.11 -12.90 -22.94
C SER A 32 -8.65 -13.56 -21.67
N VAL A 33 -9.95 -13.84 -21.64
CA VAL A 33 -10.67 -14.44 -20.52
C VAL A 33 -11.44 -15.70 -20.91
N GLU A 34 -11.49 -16.09 -22.18
CA GLU A 34 -12.31 -17.22 -22.64
C GLU A 34 -11.88 -18.57 -22.04
N GLN A 35 -12.86 -19.42 -21.75
CA GLN A 35 -12.67 -20.78 -21.25
C GLN A 35 -13.32 -21.84 -22.17
N GLY A 36 -13.42 -21.57 -23.47
CA GLY A 36 -13.89 -22.54 -24.47
C GLY A 36 -15.38 -22.50 -24.84
N ASN A 37 -16.07 -21.39 -24.59
CA ASN A 37 -17.44 -21.17 -25.05
C ASN A 37 -17.55 -21.15 -26.60
N LEU A 38 -16.53 -20.67 -27.32
CA LEU A 38 -16.51 -20.65 -28.78
C LEU A 38 -16.35 -22.06 -29.36
N TYR A 39 -15.44 -22.86 -28.79
CA TYR A 39 -15.05 -24.17 -29.34
C TYR A 39 -16.08 -25.28 -29.15
N VAL A 40 -17.21 -24.99 -28.48
CA VAL A 40 -18.36 -25.90 -28.44
C VAL A 40 -19.39 -25.60 -29.54
N LEU A 41 -19.23 -24.48 -30.26
CA LEU A 41 -20.11 -24.13 -31.37
C LEU A 41 -19.73 -24.91 -32.64
N PRO A 42 -20.71 -25.34 -33.45
CA PRO A 42 -20.43 -26.03 -34.71
C PRO A 42 -19.53 -25.20 -35.63
N GLY A 43 -18.49 -25.83 -36.17
CA GLY A 43 -17.54 -25.18 -37.08
C GLY A 43 -16.30 -24.58 -36.40
N PHE A 44 -16.25 -24.60 -35.07
CA PHE A 44 -15.06 -24.25 -34.28
C PHE A 44 -14.51 -25.51 -33.63
N ASP A 45 -13.21 -25.77 -33.81
CA ASP A 45 -12.53 -26.88 -33.15
C ASP A 45 -11.11 -26.46 -32.75
N ARG A 46 -10.86 -26.44 -31.45
CA ARG A 46 -9.52 -26.37 -30.85
C ARG A 46 -9.37 -27.45 -29.77
N THR A 47 -9.92 -28.64 -30.01
CA THR A 47 -9.85 -29.74 -29.04
C THR A 47 -8.48 -30.44 -29.07
N GLY A 48 -7.91 -30.68 -27.88
CA GLY A 48 -6.69 -31.47 -27.71
C GLY A 48 -5.39 -30.67 -27.64
N SER A 49 -4.29 -31.41 -27.47
CA SER A 49 -2.94 -30.86 -27.38
C SER A 49 -2.59 -30.04 -28.63
N PRO A 50 -1.96 -28.86 -28.51
CA PRO A 50 -1.27 -28.36 -27.31
C PRO A 50 -2.11 -27.48 -26.37
N TYR A 51 -3.38 -27.23 -26.69
CA TYR A 51 -4.26 -26.42 -25.86
C TYR A 51 -4.66 -27.12 -24.55
N TYR A 52 -4.84 -26.32 -23.50
CA TYR A 52 -5.27 -26.82 -22.20
C TYR A 52 -6.78 -27.04 -22.17
N ALA A 53 -7.22 -28.28 -21.94
CA ALA A 53 -8.66 -28.65 -21.90
C ALA A 53 -8.98 -29.71 -20.83
N PRO A 54 -8.79 -29.43 -19.53
CA PRO A 54 -8.90 -30.42 -18.45
C PRO A 54 -10.34 -30.92 -18.22
N ASP A 55 -11.34 -30.15 -18.63
CA ASP A 55 -12.77 -30.33 -18.39
C ASP A 55 -13.57 -30.48 -19.69
N GLY A 56 -12.87 -30.68 -20.82
CA GLY A 56 -13.47 -30.77 -22.15
C GLY A 56 -13.69 -29.42 -22.84
N PHE A 57 -13.33 -28.29 -22.22
CA PHE A 57 -13.35 -26.98 -22.85
C PHE A 57 -11.92 -26.46 -23.06
N SER A 58 -11.60 -26.03 -24.27
CA SER A 58 -10.23 -25.56 -24.58
C SER A 58 -9.98 -24.12 -24.14
N ARG A 59 -8.80 -23.87 -23.57
CA ARG A 59 -8.26 -22.53 -23.32
C ARG A 59 -7.26 -22.21 -24.42
N GLU A 60 -7.21 -20.95 -24.86
CA GLU A 60 -6.19 -20.43 -25.78
C GLU A 60 -4.86 -20.21 -25.03
N SER A 61 -4.38 -21.25 -24.37
CA SER A 61 -3.15 -21.25 -23.57
C SER A 61 -2.70 -22.68 -23.33
N ASN A 62 -1.48 -22.86 -22.80
CA ASN A 62 -0.97 -24.14 -22.31
C ASN A 62 -1.42 -24.47 -20.88
N GLY A 63 -2.20 -23.61 -20.22
CA GLY A 63 -2.76 -23.83 -18.89
C GLY A 63 -4.04 -23.03 -18.65
N PRO A 64 -4.53 -22.95 -17.40
CA PRO A 64 -5.68 -22.12 -17.05
C PRO A 64 -5.46 -20.65 -17.43
N VAL A 65 -6.52 -19.96 -17.85
CA VAL A 65 -6.47 -18.51 -18.08
C VAL A 65 -6.49 -17.76 -16.73
N TRP A 66 -6.07 -16.49 -16.72
CA TRP A 66 -5.85 -15.73 -15.49
C TRP A 66 -7.08 -15.69 -14.58
N ILE A 67 -8.28 -15.68 -15.17
CA ILE A 67 -9.53 -15.64 -14.40
C ILE A 67 -9.79 -16.92 -13.61
N GLU A 68 -9.30 -18.06 -14.07
CA GLU A 68 -9.37 -19.36 -13.35
C GLU A 68 -8.44 -19.39 -12.15
N HIS A 69 -7.31 -18.69 -12.24
CA HIS A 69 -6.43 -18.49 -11.11
C HIS A 69 -7.05 -17.52 -10.09
N LEU A 70 -7.75 -16.48 -10.55
CA LEU A 70 -8.37 -15.49 -9.67
C LEU A 70 -9.63 -16.03 -8.96
N VAL A 71 -10.47 -16.76 -9.68
CA VAL A 71 -11.76 -17.30 -9.21
C VAL A 71 -11.76 -18.83 -9.41
N PRO A 72 -11.19 -19.60 -8.46
CA PRO A 72 -11.20 -21.05 -8.54
C PRO A 72 -12.64 -21.60 -8.67
N GLY A 73 -12.88 -22.44 -9.68
CA GLY A 73 -14.19 -23.02 -9.94
C GLY A 73 -15.06 -22.26 -10.94
N ILE A 74 -14.61 -21.10 -11.45
CA ILE A 74 -15.30 -20.40 -12.52
C ILE A 74 -15.39 -21.27 -13.78
N ALA A 75 -16.60 -21.42 -14.30
CA ALA A 75 -16.88 -22.27 -15.46
C ALA A 75 -17.32 -21.44 -16.68
N PRO A 76 -16.97 -21.87 -17.91
CA PRO A 76 -17.54 -21.30 -19.12
C PRO A 76 -19.06 -21.43 -19.07
N SER A 77 -19.77 -20.44 -19.63
CA SER A 77 -21.23 -20.44 -19.65
C SER A 77 -21.78 -21.75 -20.22
N ALA A 78 -21.20 -22.29 -21.31
CA ALA A 78 -21.60 -23.56 -21.90
C ALA A 78 -21.48 -24.77 -20.95
N GLY A 79 -20.54 -24.73 -19.98
CA GLY A 79 -20.30 -25.79 -19.00
C GLY A 79 -20.86 -25.53 -17.59
N ALA A 80 -21.29 -24.30 -17.30
CA ALA A 80 -21.71 -23.92 -15.95
C ALA A 80 -23.06 -24.52 -15.56
N ALA A 81 -23.11 -25.14 -14.37
CA ALA A 81 -24.33 -25.73 -13.83
C ALA A 81 -25.43 -24.69 -13.56
N ALA A 82 -26.69 -25.14 -13.58
CA ALA A 82 -27.84 -24.32 -13.23
C ALA A 82 -27.67 -23.74 -11.81
N GLY A 83 -27.83 -22.42 -11.68
CA GLY A 83 -27.67 -21.72 -10.41
C GLY A 83 -26.22 -21.38 -10.03
N SER A 84 -25.22 -21.74 -10.85
CA SER A 84 -23.84 -21.28 -10.64
C SER A 84 -23.77 -19.75 -10.62
N ARG A 85 -22.92 -19.22 -9.75
CA ARG A 85 -22.64 -17.79 -9.62
C ARG A 85 -21.20 -17.44 -9.99
N GLU A 86 -20.42 -18.41 -10.44
CA GLU A 86 -19.07 -18.25 -10.94
C GLU A 86 -19.12 -18.67 -12.42
N VAL A 87 -19.47 -17.71 -13.28
CA VAL A 87 -19.79 -17.99 -14.68
C VAL A 87 -19.07 -17.02 -15.60
N ASN A 88 -18.41 -17.57 -16.61
CA ASN A 88 -17.71 -16.81 -17.63
C ASN A 88 -18.45 -16.88 -18.97
N PHE A 89 -18.94 -15.74 -19.43
CA PHE A 89 -19.71 -15.57 -20.66
C PHE A 89 -18.86 -15.17 -21.86
N ALA A 90 -17.54 -15.05 -21.72
CA ALA A 90 -16.64 -14.63 -22.79
C ALA A 90 -16.56 -15.62 -23.96
N PHE A 91 -16.31 -15.11 -25.16
CA PHE A 91 -16.09 -15.88 -26.39
C PHE A 91 -14.82 -15.36 -27.08
N SER A 92 -13.92 -16.24 -27.54
CA SER A 92 -12.78 -15.80 -28.35
C SER A 92 -13.25 -15.04 -29.60
N GLY A 93 -12.47 -14.02 -29.96
CA GLY A 93 -12.75 -13.13 -31.07
C GLY A 93 -13.95 -12.17 -30.88
N ALA A 94 -14.63 -12.20 -29.72
CA ALA A 94 -15.74 -11.28 -29.47
C ALA A 94 -15.32 -9.81 -29.58
N THR A 95 -16.12 -9.02 -30.28
CA THR A 95 -15.99 -7.55 -30.31
C THR A 95 -16.84 -6.88 -29.24
N SER A 96 -16.62 -5.59 -29.01
CA SER A 96 -17.47 -4.77 -28.14
C SER A 96 -18.91 -4.65 -28.68
N GLY A 97 -19.08 -4.76 -30.00
CA GLY A 97 -20.37 -4.79 -30.69
C GLY A 97 -21.01 -6.19 -30.70
N ASP A 98 -21.76 -6.49 -31.76
CA ASP A 98 -22.49 -7.75 -31.90
C ASP A 98 -21.70 -8.87 -32.61
N ASP A 99 -20.60 -8.51 -33.27
CA ASP A 99 -19.84 -9.37 -34.17
C ASP A 99 -18.67 -10.11 -33.49
N ASN A 100 -18.04 -11.02 -34.24
CA ASN A 100 -16.88 -11.80 -33.84
C ASN A 100 -15.82 -11.83 -34.96
N ILE A 101 -14.54 -11.66 -34.64
CA ILE A 101 -13.46 -11.71 -35.65
C ILE A 101 -13.12 -13.13 -36.12
N ALA A 102 -13.55 -14.18 -35.39
CA ALA A 102 -13.37 -15.58 -35.77
C ALA A 102 -14.30 -16.02 -36.92
N GLY A 103 -15.22 -15.15 -37.36
CA GLY A 103 -16.16 -15.41 -38.45
C GLY A 103 -17.54 -14.82 -38.15
N PRO A 104 -18.55 -14.98 -39.04
CA PRO A 104 -19.90 -14.47 -38.84
C PRO A 104 -20.67 -15.30 -37.78
N VAL A 105 -20.18 -15.26 -36.53
CA VAL A 105 -20.75 -15.94 -35.38
C VAL A 105 -21.66 -14.96 -34.66
N THR A 106 -22.96 -15.16 -34.79
CA THR A 106 -23.95 -14.33 -34.09
C THR A 106 -24.03 -14.71 -32.62
N GLY A 107 -24.27 -13.74 -31.74
CA GLY A 107 -24.58 -14.02 -30.34
C GLY A 107 -23.35 -14.21 -29.45
N THR A 108 -22.17 -13.79 -29.90
CA THR A 108 -20.92 -13.87 -29.12
C THR A 108 -20.36 -12.52 -28.69
N GLY A 109 -20.81 -11.42 -29.33
CA GLY A 109 -20.42 -10.05 -28.96
C GLY A 109 -20.89 -9.65 -27.55
N PHE A 110 -20.33 -8.57 -27.00
CA PHE A 110 -20.51 -8.21 -25.58
C PHE A 110 -21.99 -8.09 -25.17
N GLY A 111 -22.82 -7.48 -26.01
CA GLY A 111 -24.26 -7.36 -25.76
C GLY A 111 -24.96 -8.71 -25.57
N ALA A 112 -24.62 -9.70 -26.42
CA ALA A 112 -25.18 -11.04 -26.35
C ALA A 112 -24.71 -11.82 -25.11
N GLN A 113 -23.49 -11.59 -24.66
CA GLN A 113 -22.98 -12.17 -23.40
C GLN A 113 -23.78 -11.65 -22.19
N ILE A 114 -24.13 -10.35 -22.17
CA ILE A 114 -25.01 -9.76 -21.15
C ILE A 114 -26.42 -10.39 -21.22
N ASP A 115 -26.94 -10.61 -22.43
CA ASP A 115 -28.24 -11.27 -22.61
C ASP A 115 -28.22 -12.73 -22.11
N ALA A 116 -27.12 -13.46 -22.32
CA ALA A 116 -26.95 -14.80 -21.78
C ALA A 116 -26.93 -14.81 -20.25
N PHE A 117 -26.26 -13.84 -19.62
CA PHE A 117 -26.31 -13.64 -18.16
C PHE A 117 -27.74 -13.36 -17.68
N ALA A 118 -28.45 -12.41 -18.32
CA ALA A 118 -29.81 -12.06 -17.96
C ALA A 118 -30.80 -13.22 -18.16
N GLY A 119 -30.64 -13.96 -19.26
CA GLY A 119 -31.47 -15.11 -19.67
C GLY A 119 -31.35 -16.30 -18.72
N ARG A 120 -30.24 -16.42 -17.97
CA ARG A 120 -30.10 -17.38 -16.87
C ARG A 120 -30.85 -16.97 -15.60
N GLY A 121 -31.53 -15.83 -15.61
CA GLY A 121 -32.17 -15.26 -14.42
C GLY A 121 -31.15 -14.73 -13.39
N LEU A 122 -29.89 -14.55 -13.79
CA LEU A 122 -28.86 -14.02 -12.90
C LEU A 122 -29.03 -12.51 -12.74
N ARG A 123 -28.76 -12.02 -11.53
CA ARG A 123 -28.75 -10.61 -11.16
C ARG A 123 -27.58 -10.36 -10.20
N GLY A 124 -27.02 -9.17 -10.28
CA GLY A 124 -25.95 -8.72 -9.39
C GLY A 124 -26.43 -8.53 -7.95
N ARG A 125 -25.53 -8.79 -7.00
CA ARG A 125 -25.72 -8.69 -5.56
C ARG A 125 -24.53 -7.92 -4.95
N PRO A 126 -24.69 -7.33 -3.75
CA PRO A 126 -23.57 -6.75 -3.02
C PRO A 126 -22.46 -7.79 -2.83
N GLY A 127 -21.23 -7.43 -3.19
CA GLY A 127 -20.07 -8.33 -3.09
C GLY A 127 -19.82 -9.22 -4.31
N ASP A 128 -20.69 -9.18 -5.33
CA ASP A 128 -20.37 -9.82 -6.62
C ASP A 128 -19.27 -9.04 -7.37
N LEU A 129 -18.43 -9.77 -8.09
CA LEU A 129 -17.42 -9.25 -9.00
C LEU A 129 -17.92 -9.37 -10.45
N PHE A 130 -17.88 -8.26 -11.19
CA PHE A 130 -18.07 -8.25 -12.63
C PHE A 130 -16.76 -7.89 -13.31
N VAL A 131 -16.38 -8.60 -14.37
CA VAL A 131 -15.19 -8.33 -15.18
C VAL A 131 -15.61 -8.18 -16.63
N VAL A 132 -15.14 -7.12 -17.29
CA VAL A 132 -15.33 -6.83 -18.71
C VAL A 132 -13.96 -6.67 -19.36
N ALA A 133 -13.58 -7.62 -20.22
CA ALA A 133 -12.33 -7.65 -20.98
C ALA A 133 -12.64 -7.71 -22.48
N ILE A 134 -12.88 -6.55 -23.09
CA ILE A 134 -13.38 -6.45 -24.48
C ILE A 134 -12.80 -5.20 -25.15
N GLY A 135 -12.73 -5.20 -26.49
CA GLY A 135 -12.34 -4.05 -27.31
C GLY A 135 -11.10 -4.30 -28.17
N THR A 136 -10.21 -5.22 -27.76
CA THR A 136 -9.00 -5.54 -28.52
C THR A 136 -9.34 -6.04 -29.92
N ASN A 137 -10.33 -6.92 -30.04
CA ASN A 137 -10.74 -7.47 -31.34
C ASN A 137 -11.35 -6.44 -32.28
N ASP A 138 -11.98 -5.38 -31.77
CA ASP A 138 -12.48 -4.27 -32.59
C ASP A 138 -11.33 -3.56 -33.30
N PHE A 139 -10.24 -3.28 -32.57
CA PHE A 139 -9.02 -2.71 -33.16
C PHE A 139 -8.34 -3.67 -34.14
N ILE A 140 -8.32 -4.98 -33.86
CA ILE A 140 -7.77 -5.99 -34.77
C ILE A 140 -8.57 -6.06 -36.07
N ARG A 141 -9.91 -6.10 -35.98
CA ARG A 141 -10.85 -6.11 -37.11
C ARG A 141 -10.63 -4.93 -38.05
N ASP A 142 -10.43 -3.76 -37.45
CA ASP A 142 -10.40 -2.48 -38.15
C ASP A 142 -8.99 -2.07 -38.62
N LEU A 143 -7.96 -2.81 -38.18
CA LEU A 143 -6.57 -2.53 -38.52
C LEU A 143 -6.36 -2.56 -40.05
N GLY A 144 -5.93 -1.42 -40.60
CA GLY A 144 -5.67 -1.26 -42.03
C GLY A 144 -6.92 -1.09 -42.90
N SER A 145 -8.14 -1.13 -42.33
CA SER A 145 -9.40 -1.03 -43.07
C SER A 145 -10.28 0.14 -42.64
N ARG A 146 -10.13 0.64 -41.40
CA ARG A 146 -10.91 1.74 -40.82
C ARG A 146 -10.02 2.69 -39.99
N ASP A 147 -10.48 3.94 -39.81
CA ASP A 147 -9.82 4.87 -38.90
C ASP A 147 -9.99 4.38 -37.46
N LEU A 148 -8.88 4.04 -36.80
CA LEU A 148 -8.87 3.52 -35.44
C LEU A 148 -9.36 4.53 -34.40
N THR A 149 -9.46 5.82 -34.75
CA THR A 149 -10.14 6.83 -33.92
C THR A 149 -11.65 6.60 -33.89
N GLU A 150 -12.25 6.20 -35.03
CA GLU A 150 -13.66 5.84 -35.08
C GLU A 150 -13.91 4.52 -34.34
N THR A 151 -13.00 3.53 -34.48
CA THR A 151 -13.03 2.28 -33.71
C THR A 151 -12.95 2.54 -32.21
N SER A 152 -12.07 3.46 -31.78
CA SER A 152 -11.96 3.87 -30.37
C SER A 152 -13.30 4.40 -29.84
N ALA A 153 -13.97 5.28 -30.59
CA ALA A 153 -15.26 5.85 -30.20
C ALA A 153 -16.37 4.77 -30.13
N GLU A 154 -16.38 3.84 -31.08
CA GLU A 154 -17.28 2.68 -31.10
C GLU A 154 -17.10 1.80 -29.85
N VAL A 155 -15.86 1.40 -29.54
CA VAL A 155 -15.53 0.56 -28.38
C VAL A 155 -15.98 1.24 -27.08
N ILE A 156 -15.65 2.52 -26.89
CA ILE A 156 -16.04 3.28 -25.69
C ILE A 156 -17.56 3.36 -25.56
N GLY A 157 -18.27 3.63 -26.67
CA GLY A 157 -19.73 3.70 -26.68
C GLY A 157 -20.40 2.37 -26.33
N ASN A 158 -19.92 1.27 -26.95
CA ASN A 158 -20.44 -0.06 -26.72
C ASN A 158 -20.19 -0.55 -25.29
N ILE A 159 -18.97 -0.37 -24.76
CA ILE A 159 -18.66 -0.68 -23.36
C ILE A 159 -19.56 0.12 -22.43
N GLY A 160 -19.68 1.44 -22.63
CA GLY A 160 -20.54 2.29 -21.81
C GLY A 160 -21.99 1.82 -21.75
N ALA A 161 -22.58 1.47 -22.91
CA ALA A 161 -23.94 0.94 -22.99
C ALA A 161 -24.09 -0.43 -22.32
N GLY A 162 -23.10 -1.32 -22.47
CA GLY A 162 -23.09 -2.62 -21.78
C GLY A 162 -22.97 -2.49 -20.27
N LEU A 163 -22.15 -1.54 -19.77
CA LEU A 163 -22.03 -1.25 -18.35
C LEU A 163 -23.34 -0.71 -17.74
N ASP A 164 -24.07 0.15 -18.47
CA ASP A 164 -25.40 0.61 -18.03
C ASP A 164 -26.38 -0.58 -17.94
N ARG A 165 -26.38 -1.49 -18.91
CA ARG A 165 -27.19 -2.73 -18.85
C ARG A 165 -26.82 -3.64 -17.68
N LEU A 166 -25.53 -3.82 -17.40
CA LEU A 166 -25.08 -4.61 -16.24
C LEU A 166 -25.48 -3.94 -14.92
N ALA A 167 -25.43 -2.61 -14.83
CA ALA A 167 -25.88 -1.85 -13.67
C ALA A 167 -27.38 -2.03 -13.41
N ASP A 168 -28.20 -2.01 -14.46
CA ASP A 168 -29.65 -2.29 -14.41
C ASP A 168 -29.94 -3.73 -13.95
N LEU A 169 -29.06 -4.66 -14.29
CA LEU A 169 -29.12 -6.05 -13.81
C LEU A 169 -28.53 -6.23 -12.40
N GLY A 170 -28.13 -5.15 -11.73
CA GLY A 170 -27.71 -5.15 -10.33
C GLY A 170 -26.20 -5.19 -10.09
N ALA A 171 -25.37 -5.06 -11.14
CA ALA A 171 -23.93 -4.95 -10.96
C ALA A 171 -23.59 -3.68 -10.15
N ARG A 172 -22.68 -3.82 -9.16
CA ARG A 172 -22.28 -2.71 -8.27
C ARG A 172 -20.78 -2.45 -8.21
N ARG A 173 -19.97 -3.43 -8.60
CA ARG A 173 -18.55 -3.27 -8.87
C ARG A 173 -18.23 -3.95 -10.20
N ILE A 174 -17.65 -3.20 -11.13
CA ILE A 174 -17.31 -3.71 -12.45
C ILE A 174 -15.86 -3.35 -12.75
N LEU A 175 -15.02 -4.37 -12.96
CA LEU A 175 -13.67 -4.20 -13.47
C LEU A 175 -13.74 -4.15 -15.00
N VAL A 176 -13.09 -3.17 -15.61
CA VAL A 176 -13.06 -2.98 -17.07
C VAL A 176 -11.62 -2.87 -17.52
N GLU A 177 -11.15 -3.80 -18.33
CA GLU A 177 -9.79 -3.75 -18.89
C GLU A 177 -9.62 -2.57 -19.84
N ASP A 178 -8.43 -1.98 -19.80
CA ASP A 178 -7.94 -1.16 -20.90
C ASP A 178 -7.38 -2.06 -22.02
N VAL A 179 -7.36 -1.55 -23.26
CA VAL A 179 -6.81 -2.31 -24.38
C VAL A 179 -5.28 -2.32 -24.27
N PRO A 180 -4.59 -3.46 -24.15
CA PRO A 180 -3.12 -3.53 -24.10
C PRO A 180 -2.49 -3.23 -25.46
N ASP A 181 -1.17 -3.11 -25.53
CA ASP A 181 -0.44 -2.92 -26.79
C ASP A 181 -0.39 -4.23 -27.59
N PHE A 182 -1.56 -4.70 -28.04
CA PHE A 182 -1.74 -5.99 -28.70
C PHE A 182 -0.89 -6.13 -29.97
N HIS A 183 -0.56 -5.01 -30.62
CA HIS A 183 0.28 -4.96 -31.82
C HIS A 183 1.72 -5.44 -31.59
N LEU A 184 2.14 -5.63 -30.32
CA LEU A 184 3.43 -6.21 -29.96
C LEU A 184 3.40 -7.75 -29.91
N ALA A 185 2.23 -8.37 -30.03
CA ALA A 185 2.10 -9.82 -30.05
C ALA A 185 2.65 -10.42 -31.36
N PRO A 186 3.10 -11.70 -31.35
CA PRO A 186 3.74 -12.33 -32.50
C PRO A 186 2.91 -12.30 -33.81
N ALA A 187 1.58 -12.35 -33.72
CA ALA A 187 0.68 -12.31 -34.87
C ALA A 187 0.76 -11.02 -35.70
N PHE A 188 1.26 -9.94 -35.11
CA PHE A 188 1.42 -8.64 -35.77
C PHE A 188 2.85 -8.40 -36.26
N ALA A 189 3.77 -9.34 -35.99
CA ALA A 189 5.13 -9.28 -36.50
C ALA A 189 5.14 -9.42 -38.03
N GLY A 190 5.81 -8.52 -38.73
CA GLY A 190 5.94 -8.57 -40.18
C GLY A 190 4.70 -8.15 -40.97
N LEU A 191 3.69 -7.54 -40.32
CA LEU A 191 2.58 -6.88 -41.01
C LEU A 191 3.04 -5.70 -41.87
N VAL A 192 4.17 -5.09 -41.50
CA VAL A 192 4.85 -4.03 -42.24
C VAL A 192 6.28 -4.46 -42.56
N PRO A 193 6.93 -3.86 -43.58
CA PRO A 193 8.36 -4.09 -43.82
C PRO A 193 9.20 -3.86 -42.55
N PRO A 194 10.28 -4.63 -42.31
CA PRO A 194 11.09 -4.51 -41.10
C PRO A 194 11.61 -3.08 -40.81
N GLU A 195 11.90 -2.31 -41.85
CA GLU A 195 12.32 -0.91 -41.77
C GLU A 195 11.24 0.05 -41.23
N ASP A 196 9.97 -0.34 -41.32
CA ASP A 196 8.81 0.44 -40.86
C ASP A 196 8.26 -0.05 -39.51
N GLN A 197 8.75 -1.15 -38.96
CA GLN A 197 8.20 -1.78 -37.74
C GLN A 197 8.24 -0.84 -36.52
N GLU A 198 9.33 -0.11 -36.32
CA GLU A 198 9.44 0.85 -35.20
C GLU A 198 8.41 1.98 -35.34
N ARG A 199 8.21 2.48 -36.57
CA ARG A 199 7.22 3.50 -36.88
C ARG A 199 5.80 3.00 -36.67
N PHE A 200 5.51 1.77 -37.11
CA PHE A 200 4.23 1.12 -36.87
C PHE A 200 3.93 0.98 -35.38
N ASN A 201 4.89 0.48 -34.60
CA ASN A 201 4.75 0.34 -33.15
C ASN A 201 4.51 1.71 -32.47
N ALA A 202 5.25 2.75 -32.86
CA ALA A 202 5.06 4.09 -32.31
C ALA A 202 3.67 4.68 -32.63
N ILE A 203 3.15 4.46 -33.85
CA ILE A 203 1.81 4.89 -34.26
C ILE A 203 0.75 4.14 -33.46
N MET A 204 0.85 2.80 -33.38
CA MET A 204 -0.12 1.97 -32.67
C MET A 204 -0.13 2.27 -31.18
N HIS A 205 1.03 2.42 -30.55
CA HIS A 205 1.13 2.85 -29.15
C HIS A 205 0.44 4.20 -28.93
N GLY A 206 0.65 5.19 -29.82
CA GLY A 206 -0.02 6.50 -29.72
C GLY A 206 -1.54 6.44 -29.90
N VAL A 207 -2.04 5.58 -30.79
CA VAL A 207 -3.49 5.33 -30.97
C VAL A 207 -4.08 4.72 -29.71
N LEU A 208 -3.44 3.68 -29.18
CA LEU A 208 -3.94 2.97 -28.00
C LEU A 208 -3.82 3.80 -26.73
N ASP A 209 -2.78 4.60 -26.55
CA ASP A 209 -2.66 5.54 -25.43
C ASP A 209 -3.76 6.60 -25.44
N ARG A 210 -4.13 7.10 -26.62
CA ARG A 210 -5.29 7.99 -26.76
C ARG A 210 -6.58 7.26 -26.39
N HIS A 211 -6.81 6.06 -26.93
CA HIS A 211 -7.97 5.25 -26.59
C HIS A 211 -8.08 5.01 -25.07
N ARG A 212 -7.00 4.59 -24.39
CA ARG A 212 -6.98 4.38 -22.93
C ARG A 212 -7.32 5.65 -22.16
N THR A 213 -6.84 6.80 -22.63
CA THR A 213 -7.14 8.10 -22.01
C THR A 213 -8.62 8.45 -22.15
N ASP A 214 -9.18 8.30 -23.35
CA ASP A 214 -10.58 8.60 -23.65
C ASP A 214 -11.53 7.61 -22.95
N GLN A 215 -11.19 6.32 -22.94
CA GLN A 215 -11.91 5.27 -22.21
C GLN A 215 -11.92 5.56 -20.72
N LEU A 216 -10.77 5.89 -20.12
CA LEU A 216 -10.69 6.25 -18.70
C LEU A 216 -11.56 7.47 -18.37
N ALA A 217 -11.56 8.50 -19.21
CA ALA A 217 -12.42 9.67 -19.03
C ALA A 217 -13.91 9.29 -19.08
N ALA A 218 -14.33 8.50 -20.07
CA ALA A 218 -15.71 8.04 -20.20
C ALA A 218 -16.15 7.17 -19.00
N LEU A 219 -15.29 6.26 -18.53
CA LEU A 219 -15.58 5.42 -17.36
C LEU A 219 -15.68 6.25 -16.07
N ARG A 220 -14.85 7.28 -15.90
CA ARG A 220 -14.94 8.24 -14.77
C ARG A 220 -16.28 8.98 -14.79
N ASP A 221 -16.66 9.52 -15.95
CA ASP A 221 -17.93 10.23 -16.11
C ASP A 221 -19.12 9.32 -15.81
N GLN A 222 -19.06 8.04 -16.21
CA GLN A 222 -20.10 7.05 -15.92
C GLN A 222 -20.13 6.66 -14.42
N SER A 223 -18.98 6.41 -13.80
CA SER A 223 -18.83 6.05 -12.37
C SER A 223 -19.32 7.15 -11.43
N ALA A 224 -19.23 8.41 -11.88
CA ALA A 224 -19.68 9.61 -11.15
C ALA A 224 -21.20 9.85 -11.19
N ARG A 225 -21.96 9.15 -12.06
CA ARG A 225 -23.42 9.34 -12.14
C ARG A 225 -24.09 8.87 -10.83
N PRO A 226 -25.14 9.56 -10.35
CA PRO A 226 -25.88 9.12 -9.16
C PRO A 226 -26.42 7.69 -9.33
N GLY A 227 -26.11 6.80 -8.37
CA GLY A 227 -26.56 5.41 -8.40
C GLY A 227 -25.78 4.48 -9.33
N ALA A 228 -24.76 4.97 -10.04
CA ALA A 228 -23.88 4.14 -10.86
C ALA A 228 -23.12 3.09 -10.02
N PRO A 229 -22.68 1.98 -10.63
CA PRO A 229 -21.73 1.07 -10.01
C PRO A 229 -20.37 1.75 -9.77
N ASP A 230 -19.56 1.15 -8.91
CA ASP A 230 -18.13 1.41 -8.81
C ASP A 230 -17.44 0.77 -10.03
N ILE A 231 -17.13 1.59 -11.03
CA ILE A 231 -16.44 1.17 -12.24
C ILE A 231 -14.94 1.34 -12.00
N VAL A 232 -14.17 0.27 -12.18
CA VAL A 232 -12.73 0.24 -11.93
C VAL A 232 -12.03 -0.09 -13.24
N THR A 233 -11.16 0.80 -13.69
CA THR A 233 -10.31 0.52 -14.85
C THR A 233 -9.17 -0.41 -14.43
N VAL A 234 -8.99 -1.52 -15.14
CA VAL A 234 -7.84 -2.40 -14.98
C VAL A 234 -6.80 -2.01 -16.02
N ARG A 235 -5.65 -1.51 -15.57
CA ARG A 235 -4.57 -1.04 -16.45
C ARG A 235 -3.69 -2.22 -16.89
N VAL A 236 -4.28 -3.20 -17.56
CA VAL A 236 -3.54 -4.39 -18.03
C VAL A 236 -2.41 -4.00 -18.97
N SER A 237 -2.54 -2.89 -19.72
CA SER A 237 -1.45 -2.27 -20.48
C SER A 237 -0.16 -2.05 -19.64
N ARG A 238 -0.29 -1.60 -18.39
CA ARG A 238 0.85 -1.38 -17.48
C ARG A 238 1.47 -2.67 -16.97
N LEU A 239 0.67 -3.73 -16.84
CA LEU A 239 1.22 -5.07 -16.59
C LEU A 239 2.07 -5.53 -17.77
N PHE A 240 1.59 -5.37 -19.00
CA PHE A 240 2.37 -5.73 -20.20
C PHE A 240 3.66 -4.92 -20.32
N ASP A 241 3.61 -3.60 -20.12
CA ASP A 241 4.81 -2.73 -20.05
C ASP A 241 5.83 -3.30 -19.04
N HIS A 242 5.35 -3.67 -17.85
CA HIS A 242 6.19 -4.22 -16.78
C HIS A 242 6.80 -5.57 -17.15
N VAL A 243 6.01 -6.48 -17.73
CA VAL A 243 6.47 -7.81 -18.13
C VAL A 243 7.53 -7.71 -19.21
N LEU A 244 7.32 -6.88 -20.23
CA LEU A 244 8.29 -6.69 -21.31
C LEU A 244 9.59 -6.05 -20.78
N ALA A 245 9.50 -5.07 -19.88
CA ALA A 245 10.68 -4.42 -19.29
C ALA A 245 11.49 -5.34 -18.36
N HIS A 246 10.88 -6.37 -17.77
CA HIS A 246 11.50 -7.25 -16.76
C HIS A 246 11.49 -8.73 -17.14
N ALA A 247 11.30 -9.05 -18.42
CA ALA A 247 11.04 -10.40 -18.92
C ALA A 247 11.99 -11.47 -18.33
N ALA A 248 13.30 -11.25 -18.43
CA ALA A 248 14.30 -12.20 -17.95
C ALA A 248 14.24 -12.41 -16.42
N ALA A 249 13.99 -11.35 -15.65
CA ALA A 249 13.87 -11.43 -14.20
C ALA A 249 12.54 -12.09 -13.74
N LEU A 250 11.53 -12.07 -14.61
CA LEU A 250 10.27 -12.79 -14.44
C LEU A 250 10.31 -14.23 -14.95
N GLY A 251 11.44 -14.67 -15.56
CA GLY A 251 11.65 -16.03 -16.03
C GLY A 251 11.33 -16.25 -17.51
N PHE A 252 11.02 -15.20 -18.27
CA PHE A 252 10.78 -15.31 -19.72
C PHE A 252 12.10 -15.19 -20.50
N THR A 253 12.36 -16.19 -21.34
CA THR A 253 13.47 -16.21 -22.30
C THR A 253 13.06 -15.74 -23.69
N ASN A 254 11.76 -15.78 -24.00
CA ASN A 254 11.21 -15.30 -25.27
C ASN A 254 9.90 -14.52 -25.01
N VAL A 255 9.83 -13.30 -25.54
CA VAL A 255 8.65 -12.42 -25.48
C VAL A 255 8.22 -11.92 -26.86
N THR A 256 8.78 -12.47 -27.92
CA THR A 256 8.57 -12.02 -29.31
C THR A 256 7.86 -13.07 -30.16
N ASP A 257 8.10 -14.36 -29.90
CA ASP A 257 7.52 -15.46 -30.65
C ASP A 257 6.48 -16.21 -29.80
N GLY A 258 5.51 -16.82 -30.47
CA GLY A 258 4.59 -17.78 -29.85
C GLY A 258 5.27 -19.13 -29.65
N CYS A 259 5.00 -19.80 -28.54
CA CYS A 259 5.48 -21.17 -28.34
C CYS A 259 4.82 -22.16 -29.33
N TYR A 260 3.57 -21.93 -29.71
CA TYR A 260 2.81 -22.72 -30.65
C TYR A 260 2.54 -21.90 -31.91
N ASP A 261 3.00 -22.42 -33.04
CA ASP A 261 2.69 -21.89 -34.36
C ASP A 261 1.53 -22.69 -34.95
N GLU A 262 0.34 -22.09 -34.97
CA GLU A 262 -0.87 -22.71 -35.51
C GLU A 262 -0.78 -23.01 -37.01
N ALA A 263 -0.04 -22.21 -37.78
CA ALA A 263 0.04 -22.37 -39.23
C ALA A 263 0.88 -23.59 -39.60
N SER A 264 1.97 -23.84 -38.88
CA SER A 264 2.82 -25.03 -39.10
C SER A 264 2.45 -26.22 -38.21
N GLY A 265 1.66 -26.01 -37.16
CA GLY A 265 1.38 -27.00 -36.11
C GLY A 265 2.58 -27.30 -35.21
N SER A 266 3.62 -26.46 -35.25
CA SER A 266 4.86 -26.67 -34.50
C SER A 266 4.77 -26.12 -33.08
N LEU A 267 5.32 -26.88 -32.11
CA LEU A 267 5.36 -26.50 -30.70
C LEU A 267 6.81 -26.34 -30.24
N CYS A 268 7.10 -25.28 -29.50
CA CYS A 268 8.44 -24.91 -29.06
C CYS A 268 9.08 -25.97 -28.15
N SER A 269 8.25 -26.68 -27.37
CA SER A 269 8.64 -27.82 -26.55
C SER A 269 7.40 -28.60 -26.09
N THR A 270 7.53 -29.91 -25.92
CA THR A 270 6.50 -30.73 -25.24
C THR A 270 6.56 -30.60 -23.71
N ASP A 271 7.64 -30.04 -23.16
CA ASP A 271 7.77 -29.74 -21.73
C ASP A 271 7.12 -28.39 -21.40
N ARG A 272 6.05 -28.42 -20.59
CA ARG A 272 5.32 -27.23 -20.15
C ARG A 272 6.20 -26.23 -19.39
N ALA A 273 7.22 -26.69 -18.67
CA ALA A 273 8.14 -25.78 -17.98
C ALA A 273 8.92 -24.92 -18.98
N VAL A 274 9.30 -25.49 -20.13
CA VAL A 274 9.96 -24.76 -21.23
C VAL A 274 8.97 -23.87 -21.97
N GLN A 275 7.74 -24.34 -22.20
CA GLN A 275 6.69 -23.48 -22.77
C GLN A 275 6.47 -22.22 -21.92
N ASN A 276 6.48 -22.36 -20.59
CA ASN A 276 6.30 -21.27 -19.65
C ASN A 276 7.51 -20.30 -19.54
N THR A 277 8.59 -20.52 -20.30
CA THR A 277 9.63 -19.49 -20.51
C THR A 277 9.33 -18.58 -21.71
N TYR A 278 8.26 -18.86 -22.46
CA TYR A 278 7.69 -17.96 -23.46
C TYR A 278 6.58 -17.13 -22.82
N LEU A 279 6.47 -15.84 -23.17
CA LEU A 279 5.34 -15.02 -22.75
C LEU A 279 4.06 -15.41 -23.51
N PHE A 280 4.18 -15.59 -24.83
CA PHE A 280 3.08 -15.92 -25.71
C PHE A 280 3.00 -17.43 -25.96
N PHE A 281 1.82 -17.99 -25.74
CA PHE A 281 1.53 -19.37 -26.08
C PHE A 281 1.38 -19.55 -27.58
N ASP A 282 0.61 -18.70 -28.25
CA ASP A 282 0.45 -18.68 -29.71
C ASP A 282 0.74 -17.27 -30.27
N GLY A 283 0.18 -16.91 -31.41
CA GLY A 283 0.37 -15.59 -32.02
C GLY A 283 -0.16 -14.41 -31.19
N LEU A 284 -1.03 -14.64 -30.20
CA LEU A 284 -1.71 -13.57 -29.47
C LEU A 284 -1.81 -13.83 -27.96
N HIS A 285 -2.06 -15.08 -27.57
CA HIS A 285 -2.47 -15.43 -26.21
C HIS A 285 -1.28 -15.75 -25.31
N LEU A 286 -1.44 -15.51 -24.01
CA LEU A 286 -0.39 -15.74 -23.02
C LEU A 286 -0.22 -17.23 -22.66
N THR A 287 1.01 -17.63 -22.35
CA THR A 287 1.26 -18.89 -21.62
C THR A 287 0.70 -18.83 -20.20
N GLU A 288 0.56 -19.98 -19.54
CA GLU A 288 0.12 -20.07 -18.14
C GLU A 288 0.98 -19.21 -17.22
N ALA A 289 2.28 -19.07 -17.50
CA ALA A 289 3.16 -18.17 -16.75
C ALA A 289 2.73 -16.70 -16.88
N GLY A 290 2.40 -16.24 -18.09
CA GLY A 290 1.82 -14.91 -18.31
C GLY A 290 0.45 -14.75 -17.65
N GLN A 291 -0.42 -15.76 -17.78
CA GLN A 291 -1.76 -15.79 -17.17
C GLN A 291 -1.70 -15.68 -15.63
N ARG A 292 -0.73 -16.33 -14.99
CA ARG A 292 -0.52 -16.22 -13.53
C ARG A 292 -0.11 -14.83 -13.10
N LEU A 293 0.77 -14.15 -13.85
CA LEU A 293 1.15 -12.76 -13.58
C LEU A 293 -0.04 -11.81 -13.72
N GLN A 294 -0.91 -12.03 -14.72
CA GLN A 294 -2.15 -11.26 -14.84
C GLN A 294 -3.09 -11.52 -13.68
N ALA A 295 -3.25 -12.76 -13.22
CA ALA A 295 -4.04 -13.06 -12.04
C ALA A 295 -3.50 -12.38 -10.77
N ASP A 296 -2.17 -12.35 -10.58
CA ASP A 296 -1.52 -11.63 -9.48
C ASP A 296 -1.80 -10.12 -9.55
N TYR A 297 -1.76 -9.54 -10.76
CA TYR A 297 -2.11 -8.12 -10.97
C TYR A 297 -3.53 -7.80 -10.53
N TYR A 298 -4.49 -8.65 -10.90
CA TYR A 298 -5.88 -8.53 -10.46
C TYR A 298 -6.06 -8.69 -8.95
N ARG A 299 -5.35 -9.65 -8.33
CA ARG A 299 -5.36 -9.81 -6.86
C ARG A 299 -4.81 -8.56 -6.17
N ALA A 300 -3.73 -7.99 -6.69
CA ALA A 300 -3.17 -6.75 -6.18
C ALA A 300 -4.17 -5.60 -6.28
N LEU A 301 -4.81 -5.42 -7.44
CA LEU A 301 -5.85 -4.40 -7.65
C LEU A 301 -7.02 -4.57 -6.66
N LEU A 302 -7.57 -5.79 -6.53
CA LEU A 302 -8.65 -6.08 -5.59
C LEU A 302 -8.23 -5.82 -4.14
N GLY A 303 -6.98 -6.14 -3.77
CA GLY A 303 -6.40 -5.78 -2.48
C GLY A 303 -6.41 -4.27 -2.24
N GLN A 304 -6.04 -3.48 -3.25
CA GLN A 304 -6.04 -2.02 -3.13
C GLN A 304 -7.45 -1.46 -2.97
N LEU A 305 -8.43 -1.97 -3.72
CA LEU A 305 -9.85 -1.65 -3.52
C LEU A 305 -10.35 -2.07 -2.13
N ALA A 306 -9.76 -3.12 -1.55
CA ALA A 306 -9.99 -3.55 -0.17
C ALA A 306 -9.18 -2.74 0.86
N GLY A 307 -8.34 -1.80 0.43
CA GLY A 307 -7.59 -0.88 1.28
C GLY A 307 -6.27 -1.43 1.83
N THR A 308 -5.67 -2.44 1.19
CA THR A 308 -4.36 -2.97 1.63
C THR A 308 -3.26 -1.89 1.60
N ALA A 309 -3.33 -0.95 0.66
CA ALA A 309 -2.38 0.15 0.58
C ALA A 309 -2.53 1.18 1.72
N HIS A 310 -3.68 1.25 2.40
CA HIS A 310 -3.92 2.17 3.53
C HIS A 310 -3.09 1.82 4.77
N ALA A 311 -2.50 0.62 4.82
CA ALA A 311 -1.52 0.27 5.83
C ALA A 311 -0.31 1.21 5.82
N LEU A 312 0.09 1.73 4.65
CA LEU A 312 1.23 2.63 4.52
C LEU A 312 1.03 3.97 5.27
N PRO A 313 0.01 4.79 4.96
CA PRO A 313 -0.27 6.00 5.74
C PRO A 313 -0.63 5.68 7.20
N GLN A 314 -1.27 4.54 7.50
CA GLN A 314 -1.53 4.12 8.88
C GLN A 314 -0.23 3.94 9.68
N SER A 315 0.77 3.24 9.12
CA SER A 315 2.09 3.07 9.74
C SER A 315 2.84 4.39 9.88
N MET A 316 2.78 5.27 8.88
CA MET A 316 3.37 6.61 8.96
C MET A 316 2.75 7.44 10.08
N THR A 317 1.42 7.44 10.21
CA THR A 317 0.72 8.15 11.28
C THR A 317 1.06 7.57 12.65
N SER A 318 1.14 6.24 12.77
CA SER A 318 1.58 5.57 14.01
C SER A 318 2.98 6.02 14.41
N PHE A 319 3.93 6.00 13.48
CA PHE A 319 5.29 6.47 13.72
C PHE A 319 5.34 7.94 14.13
N ALA A 320 4.63 8.84 13.43
CA ALA A 320 4.63 10.26 13.74
C ALA A 320 4.15 10.56 15.16
N ARG A 321 3.15 9.78 15.62
CA ARG A 321 2.65 9.81 16.99
C ARG A 321 3.68 9.28 17.98
N THR A 322 4.20 8.06 17.78
CA THR A 322 5.21 7.44 18.65
C THR A 322 6.44 8.33 18.79
N ALA A 323 6.94 8.92 17.69
CA ALA A 323 8.03 9.87 17.73
C ALA A 323 7.68 11.11 18.57
N GLY A 324 6.48 11.68 18.39
CA GLY A 324 5.96 12.77 19.21
C GLY A 324 5.86 12.42 20.70
N ASP A 325 5.40 11.21 21.01
CA ASP A 325 5.24 10.68 22.37
C ASP A 325 6.60 10.50 23.05
N GLN A 326 7.58 9.94 22.34
CA GLN A 326 8.96 9.81 22.81
C GLN A 326 9.60 11.18 23.07
N ILE A 327 9.39 12.16 22.20
CA ILE A 327 9.89 13.54 22.39
C ILE A 327 9.26 14.17 23.65
N ALA A 328 7.94 14.04 23.80
CA ALA A 328 7.22 14.57 24.97
C ALA A 328 7.69 13.90 26.28
N ALA A 329 7.83 12.58 26.27
CA ALA A 329 8.29 11.81 27.42
C ALA A 329 9.74 12.12 27.79
N ARG A 330 10.65 12.32 26.82
CA ARG A 330 12.02 12.80 27.12
C ARG A 330 12.01 14.18 27.78
N ALA A 331 11.21 15.11 27.26
CA ALA A 331 11.06 16.43 27.88
C ALA A 331 10.53 16.33 29.32
N ARG A 332 9.61 15.38 29.56
CA ARG A 332 9.03 15.07 30.87
C ARG A 332 10.08 14.54 31.85
N ASP A 333 10.90 13.57 31.43
CA ASP A 333 11.97 13.02 32.26
C ASP A 333 12.99 14.07 32.67
N GLU A 334 13.33 14.98 31.77
CA GLU A 334 14.25 16.08 32.06
C GLU A 334 13.66 17.07 33.08
N ARG A 335 12.35 17.34 33.01
CA ARG A 335 11.65 18.07 34.07
C ARG A 335 11.65 17.29 35.39
N PHE A 336 11.32 16.00 35.37
CA PHE A 336 11.29 15.19 36.59
C PHE A 336 12.66 15.06 37.25
N ALA A 337 13.74 15.01 36.45
CA ALA A 337 15.10 15.10 36.94
C ALA A 337 15.37 16.44 37.65
N ALA A 338 15.00 17.55 37.04
CA ALA A 338 15.19 18.88 37.63
C ALA A 338 14.26 19.12 38.84
N TRP A 339 13.09 18.47 38.90
CA TRP A 339 12.22 18.45 40.08
C TRP A 339 12.86 17.77 41.29
N ALA A 340 13.71 16.76 41.04
CA ALA A 340 14.37 15.96 42.06
C ALA A 340 15.62 16.62 42.64
N ASP A 341 16.20 17.59 41.91
CA ASP A 341 17.32 18.37 42.38
C ASP A 341 16.89 19.25 43.57
N PRO A 342 17.39 18.97 44.79
CA PRO A 342 17.00 19.71 45.99
C PRO A 342 17.60 21.12 46.03
N ALA A 343 18.69 21.37 45.32
CA ALA A 343 19.41 22.64 45.30
C ALA A 343 20.00 22.90 43.91
N PRO A 344 19.15 23.20 42.93
CA PRO A 344 19.60 23.57 41.60
C PRO A 344 20.45 24.82 41.75
N ALA A 345 21.69 24.77 41.28
CA ALA A 345 22.45 26.00 41.18
C ALA A 345 21.76 26.98 40.19
N PRO A 346 22.07 28.27 40.25
CA PRO A 346 21.73 29.23 39.20
C PRO A 346 22.71 29.11 38.01
N GLY A 347 22.31 29.59 36.84
CA GLY A 347 23.20 29.70 35.67
C GLY A 347 22.74 28.94 34.43
N PHE A 348 23.65 28.82 33.47
CA PHE A 348 23.38 28.22 32.17
C PHE A 348 23.88 26.77 32.11
N SER A 349 23.26 25.98 31.24
CA SER A 349 23.72 24.64 30.94
C SER A 349 23.61 24.35 29.45
N VAL A 350 24.49 23.48 28.98
CA VAL A 350 24.47 22.92 27.62
C VAL A 350 24.44 21.40 27.76
N SER A 351 23.65 20.72 26.93
CA SER A 351 23.63 19.26 26.87
C SER A 351 23.79 18.75 25.44
N ALA A 352 24.36 17.55 25.32
CA ALA A 352 24.44 16.80 24.08
C ALA A 352 24.03 15.36 24.33
N ASP A 353 23.18 14.83 23.44
CA ASP A 353 22.57 13.51 23.59
C ASP A 353 22.74 12.66 22.34
N GLY A 354 22.93 11.36 22.57
CA GLY A 354 22.82 10.33 21.54
C GLY A 354 21.86 9.25 22.03
N GLY A 355 20.99 8.77 21.15
CA GLY A 355 20.06 7.70 21.48
C GLY A 355 19.82 6.75 20.31
N ALA A 356 19.39 5.54 20.64
CA ALA A 356 18.96 4.51 19.73
C ALA A 356 17.65 3.88 20.23
N GLY A 357 16.88 3.28 19.34
CA GLY A 357 15.64 2.58 19.69
C GLY A 357 15.26 1.50 18.69
N THR A 358 14.03 1.01 18.82
CA THR A 358 13.37 0.12 17.86
C THR A 358 13.35 0.75 16.45
N ASP A 359 13.22 -0.08 15.41
CA ASP A 359 13.08 0.38 14.03
C ASP A 359 14.21 1.26 13.50
N ASP A 360 15.44 0.91 13.87
CA ASP A 360 16.66 1.68 13.57
C ASP A 360 16.57 3.15 14.03
N ALA A 361 15.70 3.45 15.00
CA ALA A 361 15.48 4.81 15.46
C ALA A 361 16.76 5.38 16.07
N GLY A 362 17.25 6.48 15.52
CA GLY A 362 18.42 7.22 15.99
C GLY A 362 18.05 8.63 16.44
N LEU A 363 18.66 9.09 17.52
CA LEU A 363 18.53 10.47 18.01
C LEU A 363 19.91 11.10 18.21
N ALA A 364 20.08 12.32 17.73
CA ALA A 364 21.15 13.23 18.17
C ALA A 364 20.56 14.57 18.59
N ALA A 365 20.80 15.01 19.82
CA ALA A 365 20.20 16.24 20.35
C ALA A 365 21.22 17.18 20.99
N LEU A 366 20.90 18.48 20.96
CA LEU A 366 21.58 19.54 21.68
C LEU A 366 20.55 20.29 22.52
N GLY A 367 20.92 20.60 23.76
CA GLY A 367 20.06 21.32 24.69
C GLY A 367 20.74 22.54 25.27
N LEU A 368 19.96 23.60 25.50
CA LEU A 368 20.32 24.76 26.29
C LEU A 368 19.38 24.83 27.49
N GLY A 369 19.92 25.07 28.67
CA GLY A 369 19.15 25.21 29.90
C GLY A 369 19.54 26.44 30.69
N TRP A 370 18.58 26.98 31.44
CA TRP A 370 18.80 28.06 32.40
C TRP A 370 18.02 27.77 33.69
N SER A 371 18.62 28.12 34.83
CA SER A 371 17.99 28.03 36.15
C SER A 371 18.26 29.30 36.95
N ASP A 372 17.25 29.82 37.65
CA ASP A 372 17.45 30.89 38.65
C ASP A 372 17.94 30.31 39.99
N GLY A 373 17.91 28.98 40.13
CA GLY A 373 18.16 28.24 41.35
C GLY A 373 16.85 27.82 42.03
N PRO A 374 16.27 28.66 42.92
CA PRO A 374 15.19 28.22 43.80
C PRO A 374 13.82 28.11 43.12
N GLY A 375 13.64 28.69 41.93
CA GLY A 375 12.32 28.95 41.36
C GLY A 375 12.08 28.27 40.03
N TRP A 376 12.78 28.72 39.00
CA TRP A 376 12.56 28.37 37.60
C TRP A 376 13.72 27.57 37.02
N THR A 377 13.37 26.59 36.20
CA THR A 377 14.31 25.97 35.27
C THR A 377 13.64 25.89 33.90
N VAL A 378 14.35 26.29 32.85
CA VAL A 378 13.86 26.34 31.46
C VAL A 378 14.87 25.63 30.57
N ARG A 379 14.39 24.90 29.58
CA ARG A 379 15.21 24.21 28.58
C ARG A 379 14.68 24.39 27.18
N LEU A 380 15.59 24.42 26.22
CA LEU A 380 15.34 24.34 24.79
C LEU A 380 16.20 23.21 24.23
N ASP A 381 15.57 22.20 23.65
CA ASP A 381 16.22 21.05 23.05
C ASP A 381 15.92 21.01 21.54
N ILE A 382 16.94 20.79 20.72
CA ILE A 382 16.84 20.57 19.28
C ILE A 382 17.43 19.20 18.99
N ALA A 383 16.72 18.36 18.24
CA ALA A 383 17.19 17.02 17.93
C ALA A 383 16.93 16.60 16.49
N ARG A 384 17.84 15.80 15.95
CA ARG A 384 17.71 15.06 14.70
C ARG A 384 17.24 13.63 15.00
N HIS A 385 16.23 13.17 14.28
CA HIS A 385 15.64 11.84 14.40
C HIS A 385 15.74 11.10 13.09
N ASP A 386 16.25 9.88 13.08
CA ASP A 386 16.27 8.97 11.92
C ASP A 386 15.59 7.65 12.31
N GLY A 387 15.05 6.91 11.35
CA GLY A 387 14.45 5.59 11.59
C GLY A 387 13.89 4.96 10.31
N ARG A 388 13.27 3.78 10.42
CA ARG A 388 12.76 3.02 9.29
C ARG A 388 11.39 2.39 9.58
N LEU A 389 10.45 2.50 8.66
CA LEU A 389 9.16 1.79 8.70
C LEU A 389 9.28 0.49 7.91
N ALA A 390 9.24 -0.64 8.62
CA ALA A 390 9.26 -1.99 8.02
C ALA A 390 7.89 -2.69 8.03
N ASP A 391 6.92 -2.18 8.80
CA ASP A 391 5.61 -2.83 9.03
C ASP A 391 4.60 -2.68 7.88
N SER A 392 5.04 -2.26 6.70
CA SER A 392 4.20 -2.16 5.50
C SER A 392 4.87 -2.91 4.34
N PRO A 393 4.11 -3.44 3.36
CA PRO A 393 4.70 -4.08 2.18
C PRO A 393 5.70 -3.13 1.51
N GLY A 394 6.99 -3.35 1.68
CA GLY A 394 8.04 -2.42 1.25
C GLY A 394 8.85 -1.85 2.41
N SER A 395 9.29 -0.60 2.28
CA SER A 395 10.15 0.04 3.27
C SER A 395 10.11 1.55 3.12
N SER A 396 10.08 2.27 4.24
CA SER A 396 10.23 3.74 4.24
C SER A 396 11.30 4.17 5.22
N ASP A 397 12.26 4.98 4.77
CA ASP A 397 13.16 5.69 5.66
C ASP A 397 12.45 6.95 6.15
N VAL A 398 12.58 7.24 7.44
CA VAL A 398 12.00 8.42 8.07
C VAL A 398 13.09 9.26 8.71
N GLY A 399 13.02 10.56 8.50
CA GLY A 399 13.95 11.49 9.12
C GLY A 399 13.33 12.86 9.38
N GLY A 400 13.71 13.49 10.47
CA GLY A 400 13.19 14.80 10.84
C GLY A 400 13.96 15.50 11.95
N TRP A 401 13.52 16.72 12.26
CA TRP A 401 14.02 17.58 13.32
C TRP A 401 12.93 17.88 14.33
N SER A 402 13.26 17.81 15.61
CA SER A 402 12.38 18.31 16.67
C SER A 402 12.95 19.52 17.38
N VAL A 403 12.05 20.39 17.82
CA VAL A 403 12.37 21.49 18.75
C VAL A 403 11.41 21.39 19.93
N VAL A 404 11.95 21.40 21.14
CA VAL A 404 11.18 21.32 22.39
C VAL A 404 11.59 22.44 23.32
N ALA A 405 10.61 23.22 23.76
CA ALA A 405 10.77 24.13 24.87
C ALA A 405 10.08 23.53 26.10
N SER A 406 10.77 23.52 27.24
CA SER A 406 10.19 23.08 28.51
C SER A 406 10.56 24.02 29.64
N GLY A 407 9.68 24.11 30.63
CA GLY A 407 9.87 24.94 31.80
C GLY A 407 9.25 24.29 33.02
N GLU A 408 9.82 24.59 34.18
CA GLU A 408 9.33 24.13 35.46
C GLU A 408 9.42 25.21 36.54
N ARG A 409 8.48 25.12 37.48
CA ARG A 409 8.37 26.00 38.64
C ARG A 409 8.34 25.19 39.92
N ARG A 410 9.19 25.56 40.87
CA ARG A 410 9.23 25.00 42.24
C ARG A 410 8.34 25.83 43.17
N LEU A 411 7.41 25.18 43.87
CA LEU A 411 6.52 25.78 44.87
C LEU A 411 6.54 24.93 46.15
N GLY A 412 7.60 25.07 46.95
CA GLY A 412 7.82 24.22 48.12
C GLY A 412 8.07 22.76 47.69
N ARG A 413 7.19 21.84 48.07
CA ARG A 413 7.22 20.44 47.61
C ARG A 413 6.47 20.19 46.31
N PHE A 414 5.62 21.14 45.90
CA PHE A 414 4.95 21.07 44.61
C PHE A 414 5.91 21.44 43.48
N ARG A 415 5.68 20.81 42.34
CA ARG A 415 6.38 21.06 41.09
C ARG A 415 5.35 21.21 39.99
N LEU A 416 5.50 22.26 39.20
CA LEU A 416 4.68 22.49 38.02
C LEU A 416 5.59 22.50 36.81
N GLY A 417 5.13 21.93 35.71
CA GLY A 417 5.88 21.81 34.46
C GLY A 417 5.01 22.12 33.27
N ALA A 418 5.65 22.62 32.21
CA ALA A 418 5.05 22.75 30.91
C ALA A 418 6.06 22.42 29.82
N SER A 419 5.58 21.89 28.69
CA SER A 419 6.38 21.77 27.48
C SER A 419 5.58 21.95 26.21
N LEU A 420 6.24 22.49 25.21
CA LEU A 420 5.77 22.62 23.84
C LEU A 420 6.81 21.98 22.95
N GLY A 421 6.38 21.17 21.99
CA GLY A 421 7.31 20.56 21.05
C GLY A 421 6.72 20.43 19.66
N THR A 422 7.62 20.43 18.69
CA THR A 422 7.31 20.15 17.29
C THR A 422 8.34 19.16 16.76
N LEU A 423 7.92 18.33 15.81
CA LEU A 423 8.72 17.47 14.95
C LEU A 423 8.31 17.79 13.51
N THR A 424 9.27 18.03 12.64
CA THR A 424 9.05 18.17 11.20
C THR A 424 10.02 17.26 10.46
N GLY A 425 9.52 16.52 9.49
CA GLY A 425 10.28 15.44 8.87
C GLY A 425 9.62 14.91 7.62
N ARG A 426 10.07 13.74 7.20
CA ARG A 426 9.66 13.11 5.95
C ARG A 426 9.86 11.62 5.99
N ALA A 427 8.87 10.89 5.47
CA ALA A 427 9.02 9.50 5.05
C ALA A 427 9.29 9.44 3.55
N LYS A 428 10.29 8.66 3.14
CA LYS A 428 10.55 8.33 1.73
C LYS A 428 10.80 6.84 1.61
N GLY A 429 10.19 6.20 0.64
CA GLY A 429 10.29 4.76 0.52
C GLY A 429 9.67 4.22 -0.75
N PHE A 430 9.37 2.93 -0.70
CA PHE A 430 8.58 2.26 -1.70
C PHE A 430 7.60 1.28 -1.04
N ARG A 431 6.47 1.07 -1.71
CA ARG A 431 5.53 -0.01 -1.43
C ARG A 431 5.72 -1.14 -2.44
N THR A 432 5.78 -2.38 -1.98
CA THR A 432 5.74 -3.56 -2.85
C THR A 432 4.31 -4.04 -3.07
N MET A 433 4.03 -4.59 -4.24
CA MET A 433 2.75 -5.24 -4.54
C MET A 433 2.93 -6.75 -4.60
N PRO A 434 1.86 -7.55 -4.41
CA PRO A 434 1.88 -8.99 -4.62
C PRO A 434 1.89 -9.36 -6.12
N VAL A 435 2.72 -8.66 -6.90
CA VAL A 435 3.04 -8.92 -8.31
C VAL A 435 4.55 -8.86 -8.43
N ALA A 436 5.17 -9.87 -9.02
CA ALA A 436 6.62 -9.99 -9.04
C ALA A 436 7.30 -8.71 -9.57
N LEU A 437 8.27 -8.21 -8.79
CA LEU A 437 9.07 -7.01 -9.07
C LEU A 437 8.30 -5.68 -9.11
N MET A 438 6.98 -5.66 -8.95
CA MET A 438 6.21 -4.41 -8.92
C MET A 438 6.35 -3.69 -7.58
N ARG A 439 6.67 -2.40 -7.68
CA ARG A 439 6.73 -1.47 -6.55
C ARG A 439 6.34 -0.07 -7.00
N ALA A 440 5.91 0.76 -6.06
CA ALA A 440 5.77 2.20 -6.28
C ALA A 440 6.49 2.98 -5.18
N ASP A 441 7.23 4.00 -5.59
CA ASP A 441 7.96 4.89 -4.69
C ASP A 441 7.03 5.97 -4.13
N HIS A 442 7.29 6.43 -2.91
CA HIS A 442 6.50 7.49 -2.26
C HIS A 442 7.38 8.43 -1.43
N LYS A 443 6.80 9.58 -1.14
CA LYS A 443 7.39 10.59 -0.28
C LYS A 443 6.29 11.41 0.38
N ALA A 444 6.27 11.45 1.70
CA ALA A 444 5.27 12.19 2.49
C ALA A 444 5.98 13.02 3.56
N ASP A 445 5.54 14.26 3.75
CA ASP A 445 5.99 15.08 4.87
C ASP A 445 5.31 14.63 6.17
N ILE A 446 6.04 14.70 7.28
CA ILE A 446 5.58 14.27 8.60
C ILE A 446 5.73 15.43 9.56
N ASP A 447 4.65 15.78 10.24
CA ASP A 447 4.64 16.80 11.28
C ASP A 447 4.01 16.22 12.55
N SER A 448 4.56 16.55 13.71
CA SER A 448 3.95 16.26 15.00
C SER A 448 4.16 17.42 15.95
N ARG A 449 3.16 17.72 16.77
CA ARG A 449 3.16 18.81 17.73
C ARG A 449 2.54 18.35 19.02
N PHE A 450 3.03 18.90 20.13
CA PHE A 450 2.39 18.68 21.42
C PHE A 450 2.49 19.89 22.33
N ALA A 451 1.55 19.96 23.26
CA ALA A 451 1.55 20.87 24.38
C ALA A 451 1.19 20.08 25.63
N GLU A 452 2.00 20.21 26.67
CA GLU A 452 1.81 19.47 27.91
C GLU A 452 1.91 20.39 29.12
N ILE A 453 1.07 20.12 30.10
CA ILE A 453 1.21 20.61 31.46
C ILE A 453 1.33 19.43 32.43
N SER A 454 2.18 19.57 33.43
CA SER A 454 2.39 18.54 34.45
C SER A 454 2.44 19.13 35.85
N ALA A 455 2.01 18.33 36.82
CA ALA A 455 2.09 18.66 38.24
C ALA A 455 2.60 17.44 39.02
N GLY A 456 3.45 17.67 40.01
CA GLY A 456 3.95 16.62 40.89
C GLY A 456 4.27 17.10 42.28
N TYR A 457 4.53 16.14 43.15
CA TYR A 457 4.83 16.38 44.56
C TYR A 457 6.09 15.62 44.95
N VAL A 458 7.08 16.32 45.51
CA VAL A 458 8.38 15.73 45.85
C VAL A 458 8.40 15.34 47.33
N VAL A 459 8.65 14.06 47.59
CA VAL A 459 8.85 13.50 48.93
C VAL A 459 10.28 13.01 49.04
N THR A 460 11.00 13.48 50.05
CA THR A 460 12.37 13.05 50.34
C THR A 460 12.40 12.28 51.67
N ALA A 461 13.08 11.13 51.66
CA ALA A 461 13.31 10.27 52.82
C ALA A 461 14.76 9.80 52.81
N GLY A 462 15.64 10.54 53.49
CA GLY A 462 17.08 10.30 53.44
C GLY A 462 17.61 10.51 52.01
N ALA A 463 18.27 9.49 51.46
CA ALA A 463 18.81 9.50 50.09
C ALA A 463 17.77 9.19 49.00
N LEU A 464 16.55 8.82 49.37
CA LEU A 464 15.47 8.48 48.44
C LEU A 464 14.57 9.69 48.18
N THR A 465 14.30 9.94 46.89
CA THR A 465 13.32 10.92 46.40
C THR A 465 12.23 10.20 45.63
N LEU A 466 10.97 10.43 46.00
CA LEU A 466 9.77 9.94 45.33
C LEU A 466 8.99 11.12 44.74
N GLN A 467 8.54 10.97 43.51
CA GLN A 467 7.85 12.03 42.78
C GLN A 467 6.65 11.46 42.02
N PRO A 468 5.49 11.28 42.69
CA PRO A 468 4.23 11.11 41.99
C PRO A 468 3.93 12.36 41.15
N ALA A 469 3.49 12.15 39.92
CA ALA A 469 3.15 13.20 38.98
C ALA A 469 1.95 12.81 38.11
N ALA A 470 1.23 13.81 37.64
CA ALA A 470 0.19 13.69 36.63
C ALA A 470 0.34 14.78 35.59
N TRP A 471 -0.16 14.53 34.38
CA TRP A 471 -0.07 15.47 33.28
C TRP A 471 -1.26 15.37 32.33
N LEU A 472 -1.46 16.45 31.57
CA LEU A 472 -2.37 16.51 30.44
C LEU A 472 -1.58 16.97 29.23
N ARG A 473 -1.74 16.26 28.12
CA ARG A 473 -1.03 16.53 26.88
C ARG A 473 -1.99 16.58 25.71
N TRP A 474 -1.98 17.71 25.01
CA TRP A 474 -2.53 17.80 23.67
C TRP A 474 -1.46 17.33 22.68
N SER A 475 -1.87 16.54 21.69
CA SER A 475 -1.01 16.11 20.59
C SER A 475 -1.74 16.24 19.27
N ASP A 476 -0.98 16.58 18.23
CA ASP A 476 -1.40 16.64 16.84
C ASP A 476 -0.31 15.99 15.99
N SER A 477 -0.70 15.13 15.06
CA SER A 477 0.22 14.48 14.12
C SER A 477 -0.40 14.50 12.74
N ARG A 478 0.41 14.81 11.74
CA ARG A 478 0.00 15.01 10.37
C ARG A 478 0.97 14.32 9.42
N ILE A 479 0.41 13.57 8.48
CA ILE A 479 1.08 13.05 7.30
C ILE A 479 0.56 13.83 6.11
N GLY A 480 1.44 14.56 5.44
CA GLY A 480 1.10 15.33 4.24
C GLY A 480 0.57 14.42 3.14
N ALA A 481 -0.34 14.96 2.31
CA ALA A 481 -0.82 14.25 1.13
C ALA A 481 0.36 13.80 0.25
N PHE A 482 0.27 12.59 -0.30
CA PHE A 482 1.30 12.04 -1.17
C PHE A 482 0.71 11.18 -2.28
N THR A 483 1.50 10.96 -3.31
CA THR A 483 1.16 10.11 -4.44
C THR A 483 2.31 9.14 -4.68
N GLU A 484 1.95 7.88 -4.90
CA GLU A 484 2.89 6.84 -5.26
C GLU A 484 3.26 6.93 -6.75
N HIS A 485 4.48 6.49 -7.08
CA HIS A 485 5.01 6.55 -8.44
C HIS A 485 5.76 5.25 -8.78
N GLY A 486 5.25 4.48 -9.74
CA GLY A 486 5.90 3.26 -10.24
C GLY A 486 5.59 2.88 -11.70
N ARG A 487 4.59 3.56 -12.33
CA ARG A 487 4.00 3.20 -13.64
C ARG A 487 3.43 1.78 -13.70
N THR A 488 3.00 1.25 -12.55
CA THR A 488 2.39 -0.07 -12.38
C THR A 488 0.90 -0.09 -12.72
N GLY A 489 0.23 1.07 -12.71
CA GLY A 489 -1.24 1.15 -12.81
C GLY A 489 -1.95 0.78 -11.50
N LEU A 490 -1.17 0.60 -10.43
CA LEU A 490 -1.61 0.25 -9.07
C LEU A 490 -1.22 1.33 -8.04
N GLU A 491 -0.72 2.48 -8.49
CA GLU A 491 -0.35 3.58 -7.61
C GLU A 491 -1.58 4.15 -6.88
N MET A 492 -1.37 4.53 -5.62
CA MET A 492 -2.34 5.24 -4.81
C MET A 492 -1.92 6.70 -4.60
N ALA A 493 -2.91 7.59 -4.58
CA ALA A 493 -2.78 8.92 -4.00
C ALA A 493 -3.56 8.97 -2.69
N PHE A 494 -2.92 9.44 -1.63
CA PHE A 494 -3.52 9.60 -0.31
C PHE A 494 -3.69 11.08 0.00
N ASP A 495 -4.86 11.43 0.55
CA ASP A 495 -5.09 12.76 1.10
C ASP A 495 -4.26 12.95 2.39
N GLU A 496 -4.16 14.19 2.85
CA GLU A 496 -3.53 14.49 4.13
C GLU A 496 -4.25 13.76 5.27
N VAL A 497 -3.49 13.09 6.12
CA VAL A 497 -4.00 12.43 7.33
C VAL A 497 -3.55 13.25 8.53
N SER A 498 -4.50 13.81 9.27
CA SER A 498 -4.25 14.54 10.51
C SER A 498 -5.03 13.90 11.65
N THR A 499 -4.38 13.77 12.80
CA THR A 499 -4.98 13.26 14.02
C THR A 499 -4.58 14.13 15.19
N SER A 500 -5.58 14.58 15.97
CA SER A 500 -5.35 15.36 17.17
C SER A 500 -6.21 14.87 18.32
N GLY A 501 -5.67 14.95 19.54
CA GLY A 501 -6.41 14.57 20.72
C GLY A 501 -5.74 14.97 22.03
N LEU A 502 -6.41 14.60 23.11
CA LEU A 502 -5.99 14.88 24.47
C LEU A 502 -5.65 13.56 25.16
N LEU A 503 -4.49 13.54 25.79
CA LEU A 503 -3.93 12.43 26.55
C LEU A 503 -3.81 12.85 28.01
N GLY A 504 -4.08 11.92 28.91
CA GLY A 504 -3.92 12.09 30.34
C GLY A 504 -3.02 11.00 30.88
N GLY A 505 -2.05 11.37 31.71
CA GLY A 505 -1.14 10.39 32.27
C GLY A 505 -0.79 10.66 33.72
N ALA A 506 -0.33 9.61 34.36
CA ALA A 506 0.15 9.59 35.72
C ALA A 506 1.39 8.70 35.83
N GLY A 507 2.29 9.06 36.74
CA GLY A 507 3.52 8.30 36.92
C GLY A 507 4.16 8.53 38.27
N LEU A 508 5.13 7.68 38.56
CA LEU A 508 5.94 7.70 39.77
C LEU A 508 7.41 7.65 39.38
N ASN A 509 8.16 8.68 39.76
CA ASN A 509 9.61 8.70 39.62
C ASN A 509 10.27 8.43 40.95
N LEU A 510 11.33 7.63 40.92
CA LEU A 510 12.15 7.26 42.05
C LEU A 510 13.60 7.62 41.74
N ARG A 511 14.27 8.30 42.67
CA ARG A 511 15.69 8.66 42.58
C ARG A 511 16.36 8.32 43.89
N TYR A 512 17.52 7.68 43.83
CA TYR A 512 18.28 7.30 45.02
C TYR A 512 19.71 7.81 44.91
N VAL A 513 20.11 8.70 45.83
CA VAL A 513 21.48 9.21 45.90
C VAL A 513 22.36 8.13 46.53
N ALA A 514 22.88 7.23 45.71
CA ALA A 514 23.67 6.09 46.18
C ALA A 514 25.04 6.53 46.72
N THR A 515 25.66 7.50 46.04
CA THR A 515 26.90 8.17 46.45
C THR A 515 26.85 9.64 46.04
N GLY A 516 27.85 10.44 46.43
CA GLY A 516 27.94 11.84 46.02
C GLY A 516 28.14 12.08 44.51
N TRP A 517 28.35 11.03 43.71
CA TRP A 517 28.57 11.12 42.27
C TRP A 517 27.69 10.17 41.45
N LEU A 518 26.87 9.32 42.07
CA LEU A 518 26.05 8.32 41.38
C LEU A 518 24.62 8.30 41.92
N THR A 519 23.66 8.57 41.03
CA THR A 519 22.22 8.63 41.36
C THR A 519 21.42 7.74 40.39
N PRO A 520 21.16 6.47 40.73
CA PRO A 520 20.20 5.65 40.01
C PRO A 520 18.77 6.22 40.10
N TRP A 521 18.00 5.99 39.05
CA TRP A 521 16.62 6.41 38.98
C TRP A 521 15.76 5.43 38.16
N ALA A 522 14.46 5.44 38.46
CA ALA A 522 13.45 4.70 37.72
C ALA A 522 12.17 5.53 37.62
N SER A 523 11.45 5.36 36.52
CA SER A 523 10.15 5.98 36.27
C SER A 523 9.17 4.93 35.77
N LEU A 524 7.98 4.91 36.37
CA LEU A 524 6.85 4.14 35.90
C LEU A 524 5.73 5.12 35.55
N ALA A 525 5.21 5.04 34.33
CA ALA A 525 4.19 5.92 33.81
C ALA A 525 3.09 5.14 33.09
N TRP A 526 1.89 5.70 33.09
CA TRP A 526 0.76 5.29 32.26
C TRP A 526 0.15 6.53 31.63
N GLU A 527 -0.13 6.49 30.33
CA GLU A 527 -0.83 7.55 29.61
C GLU A 527 -1.94 6.94 28.77
N ASP A 528 -3.11 7.58 28.78
CA ASP A 528 -4.29 7.11 28.05
C ASP A 528 -4.99 8.27 27.32
N ARG A 529 -5.73 7.91 26.28
CA ARG A 529 -6.54 8.83 25.49
C ARG A 529 -7.78 9.26 26.25
N LEU A 530 -7.91 10.56 26.45
CA LEU A 530 -9.11 11.19 27.01
C LEU A 530 -10.13 11.53 25.93
N SER A 531 -9.67 12.02 24.77
CA SER A 531 -10.53 12.41 23.64
C SER A 531 -9.76 12.55 22.33
N GLY A 532 -10.47 12.53 21.20
CA GLY A 532 -9.90 12.78 19.87
C GLY A 532 -9.21 11.56 19.28
N PHE A 533 -8.29 11.80 18.35
CA PHE A 533 -7.61 10.83 17.49
C PHE A 533 -8.54 10.04 16.55
N ASP A 534 -9.73 10.60 16.31
CA ASP A 534 -10.65 10.11 15.30
C ASP A 534 -10.25 10.67 13.94
N GLY A 535 -10.35 9.85 12.90
CA GLY A 535 -10.05 10.25 11.55
C GLY A 535 -10.19 9.09 10.59
N ASP A 536 -10.13 9.43 9.31
CA ASP A 536 -10.14 8.47 8.21
C ASP A 536 -8.94 8.73 7.31
N ILE A 537 -8.41 7.65 6.74
CA ILE A 537 -7.44 7.65 5.66
C ILE A 537 -8.22 7.51 4.35
N ARG A 538 -8.21 8.56 3.54
CA ARG A 538 -8.80 8.56 2.19
C ARG A 538 -7.69 8.38 1.16
N GLY A 539 -7.88 7.39 0.28
CA GLY A 539 -6.96 7.09 -0.81
C GLY A 539 -7.71 6.83 -2.11
N ARG A 540 -7.05 7.02 -3.24
CA ARG A 540 -7.59 6.80 -4.59
C ARG A 540 -6.55 6.19 -5.50
N LEU A 541 -6.98 5.30 -6.40
CA LEU A 541 -6.10 4.78 -7.44
C LEU A 541 -5.76 5.90 -8.44
N VAL A 542 -4.48 6.08 -8.75
CA VAL A 542 -4.00 7.06 -9.73
C VAL A 542 -4.41 6.61 -11.13
N ASP A 543 -4.84 7.56 -11.97
CA ASP A 543 -5.24 7.31 -13.36
C ASP A 543 -6.27 6.17 -13.52
N ASN A 544 -7.21 6.12 -12.58
CA ASN A 544 -8.27 5.12 -12.50
C ASN A 544 -9.68 5.75 -12.42
N SER A 545 -10.70 4.97 -12.75
CA SER A 545 -12.14 5.32 -12.64
C SER A 545 -12.80 4.85 -11.33
N ALA A 546 -12.06 4.07 -10.52
CA ALA A 546 -12.51 3.59 -9.23
C ALA A 546 -12.88 4.73 -8.28
N ARG A 547 -13.84 4.46 -7.40
CA ARG A 547 -14.17 5.38 -6.30
C ARG A 547 -13.06 5.44 -5.26
N ASP A 548 -13.03 6.56 -4.55
CA ASP A 548 -12.14 6.73 -3.41
C ASP A 548 -12.41 5.69 -2.32
N ILE A 549 -11.33 5.19 -1.72
CA ILE A 549 -11.34 4.19 -0.67
C ILE A 549 -11.02 4.90 0.64
N THR A 550 -11.94 4.79 1.60
CA THR A 550 -11.78 5.34 2.95
C THR A 550 -11.63 4.22 3.97
N ARG A 551 -10.66 4.35 4.88
CA ARG A 551 -10.43 3.44 6.01
C ARG A 551 -10.32 4.23 7.31
N PRO A 552 -10.90 3.76 8.42
CA PRO A 552 -10.75 4.43 9.70
C PRO A 552 -9.28 4.40 10.13
N LEU A 553 -8.81 5.52 10.67
CA LEU A 553 -7.49 5.61 11.30
C LEU A 553 -7.52 4.83 12.63
N ALA A 554 -6.54 3.97 12.87
CA ALA A 554 -6.42 3.29 14.16
C ALA A 554 -6.18 4.30 15.28
N ARG A 555 -6.98 4.17 16.36
CA ARG A 555 -6.85 5.02 17.55
C ARG A 555 -5.67 4.54 18.42
N PRO A 556 -5.02 5.44 19.18
CA PRO A 556 -4.11 5.02 20.24
C PRO A 556 -4.81 4.15 21.27
N GLU A 557 -4.11 3.12 21.71
CA GLU A 557 -4.39 2.44 22.96
C GLU A 557 -3.64 3.13 24.12
N GLY A 558 -3.98 2.79 25.35
CA GLY A 558 -3.28 3.29 26.52
C GLY A 558 -1.90 2.63 26.65
N THR A 559 -0.87 3.43 26.88
CA THR A 559 0.51 2.97 26.89
C THR A 559 1.10 3.08 28.30
N GLY A 560 1.64 1.96 28.79
CA GLY A 560 2.49 1.93 29.98
C GLY A 560 3.95 2.11 29.61
N GLU A 561 4.71 2.84 30.41
CA GLU A 561 6.12 3.12 30.19
C GLU A 561 6.94 2.85 31.45
N LEU A 562 8.04 2.11 31.29
CA LEU A 562 9.05 1.90 32.31
C LEU A 562 10.39 2.45 31.80
N ARG A 563 11.00 3.35 32.57
CA ARG A 563 12.35 3.85 32.33
C ARG A 563 13.23 3.64 33.54
N ALA A 564 14.51 3.36 33.31
CA ALA A 564 15.50 3.29 34.35
C ALA A 564 16.84 3.82 33.84
N GLY A 565 17.61 4.39 34.75
CA GLY A 565 18.89 4.98 34.40
C GLY A 565 19.76 5.32 35.60
N VAL A 566 20.89 5.95 35.29
CA VAL A 566 21.85 6.42 36.28
C VAL A 566 22.40 7.77 35.85
N ASP A 567 22.47 8.70 36.80
CA ASP A 567 23.16 9.97 36.66
C ASP A 567 24.54 9.86 37.34
N ILE A 568 25.59 10.20 36.60
CA ILE A 568 27.00 10.08 36.97
C ILE A 568 27.64 11.47 36.95
N GLY A 569 28.09 11.96 38.10
CA GLY A 569 28.86 13.20 38.21
C GLY A 569 30.26 13.02 37.64
N LEU A 570 30.60 13.84 36.64
CA LEU A 570 31.93 13.87 35.99
C LEU A 570 32.82 15.00 36.55
N GLY A 571 32.33 15.71 37.57
CA GLY A 571 32.95 16.87 38.18
C GLY A 571 31.90 17.83 38.75
N PRO A 572 32.29 19.03 39.22
CA PRO A 572 31.37 19.98 39.83
C PRO A 572 30.27 20.48 38.89
N ASN A 573 30.57 20.50 37.58
CA ASN A 573 29.76 21.16 36.57
C ASN A 573 29.36 20.22 35.41
N ALA A 574 29.57 18.91 35.54
CA ALA A 574 29.33 17.97 34.45
C ALA A 574 28.64 16.70 34.93
N THR A 575 27.64 16.24 34.18
CA THR A 575 26.87 15.02 34.47
C THR A 575 26.69 14.19 33.20
N LEU A 576 26.92 12.89 33.30
CA LEU A 576 26.55 11.89 32.30
C LEU A 576 25.30 11.14 32.80
N ARG A 577 24.23 11.16 32.02
CA ARG A 577 23.05 10.33 32.22
C ARG A 577 23.06 9.19 31.21
N LEU A 578 22.84 7.97 31.70
CA LEU A 578 22.57 6.79 30.88
C LEU A 578 21.19 6.29 31.24
N ALA A 579 20.36 6.01 30.24
CA ALA A 579 18.98 5.59 30.46
C ALA A 579 18.52 4.60 29.39
N ALA A 580 17.62 3.71 29.79
CA ALA A 580 16.88 2.84 28.90
C ALA A 580 15.40 2.82 29.29
N GLY A 581 14.54 2.60 28.31
CA GLY A 581 13.11 2.57 28.48
C GLY A 581 12.44 1.53 27.60
N ALA A 582 11.29 1.06 28.06
CA ALA A 582 10.39 0.20 27.30
C ALA A 582 8.95 0.62 27.51
N THR A 583 8.13 0.47 26.48
CA THR A 583 6.68 0.68 26.54
C THR A 583 5.91 -0.64 26.44
N THR A 584 4.62 -0.62 26.79
CA THR A 584 3.71 -1.76 26.59
C THR A 584 3.53 -2.13 25.12
N ASP A 585 3.82 -1.19 24.22
CA ASP A 585 3.70 -1.35 22.77
C ASP A 585 4.99 -1.94 22.16
N GLN A 586 5.87 -2.47 23.03
CA GLN A 586 7.15 -3.12 22.70
C GLN A 586 8.23 -2.19 22.12
N ASP A 587 8.00 -0.88 22.11
CA ASP A 587 9.05 0.08 21.80
C ASP A 587 10.12 0.09 22.89
N GLN A 588 11.37 0.07 22.46
CA GLN A 588 12.52 0.15 23.35
C GLN A 588 13.40 1.31 22.92
N SER A 589 13.98 1.99 23.90
CA SER A 589 14.94 3.05 23.64
C SER A 589 16.04 3.08 24.68
N ALA A 590 17.21 3.54 24.26
CA ALA A 590 18.32 3.86 25.13
C ALA A 590 18.93 5.19 24.72
N TYR A 591 19.38 5.98 25.70
CA TYR A 591 20.08 7.22 25.41
C TYR A 591 21.16 7.54 26.44
N ALA A 592 22.16 8.29 25.97
CA ALA A 592 23.18 8.91 26.79
C ALA A 592 23.10 10.42 26.61
N ARG A 593 23.13 11.16 27.72
CA ARG A 593 23.11 12.63 27.76
C ARG A 593 24.30 13.11 28.58
N VAL A 594 25.11 14.01 28.02
CA VAL A 594 26.13 14.74 28.78
C VAL A 594 25.67 16.18 28.93
N ALA A 595 25.67 16.69 30.16
CA ALA A 595 25.32 18.07 30.47
C ALA A 595 26.47 18.78 31.16
N TRP A 596 26.75 20.01 30.74
CA TRP A 596 27.71 20.93 31.34
C TRP A 596 27.02 22.18 31.85
N ARG A 597 27.54 22.71 32.94
CA ARG A 597 27.01 23.88 33.63
C ARG A 597 28.05 25.00 33.68
N PHE A 598 27.59 26.23 33.52
CA PHE A 598 28.39 27.44 33.47
C PHE A 598 27.90 28.50 34.44
#